data_AF-A0A1H2NR04-F1
#
_entry.id   AF-A0A1H2NR04-F1
#
_cell.length_a   1.000
_cell.length_b   1.000
_cell.length_c   1.000
_cell.angle_alpha   90.00
_cell.angle_beta   90.00
_cell.angle_gamma   90.00
#
_symmetry.space_group_name_H-M   'P 1'
#
loop_
_entity.id
_entity.type
_entity.pdbx_description
1 polymer ?
#
loop_
_entity_poly.entity_id
_entity_poly.type
_entity_poly.pdbx_seq_one_letter_code
_entity_poly.pdbx_strand_id
1 'polypeptide(L)'
;MGISRQAYYKRNRADAARLILDQKVAAFVQQKRLRQPRLGTRKLHYLLQCQPLLELQVGRDRLFSILRERRLLVARKRAYHKTTDSHHRFRRHPNLLKPGPDQVVPSGPEQVWVADITYLPTQEGVAYLSLVTDAFSRKMVGYHVHESLHTESVAQALRRAVKHRQTVRPLVHHSDRGSQGGFNRSSQHWIVVQTLDTHSVLRQVFSSRVFFEV
;
A
#
# COMPACT_ATOMS: atom_id res chain seq x y z
N MET A 1 29.96 44.26 -21.71
CA MET A 1 28.87 43.26 -21.53
C MET A 1 28.54 42.64 -22.88
N GLY A 2 29.14 41.49 -23.24
CA GLY A 2 29.10 40.90 -24.59
C GLY A 2 27.86 40.05 -24.91
N ILE A 3 26.65 40.50 -24.58
CA ILE A 3 25.41 39.77 -24.90
C ILE A 3 24.69 40.49 -26.04
N SER A 4 24.37 39.77 -27.13
CA SER A 4 23.61 40.36 -28.25
C SER A 4 22.18 40.69 -27.85
N ARG A 5 21.61 41.75 -28.45
CA ARG A 5 20.21 42.15 -28.24
C ARG A 5 19.23 41.00 -28.50
N GLN A 6 19.49 40.21 -29.54
CA GLN A 6 18.70 39.02 -29.87
C GLN A 6 18.74 37.95 -28.77
N ALA A 7 19.92 37.68 -28.21
CA ALA A 7 20.07 36.73 -27.10
C ALA A 7 19.31 37.18 -25.85
N TYR A 8 19.34 38.48 -25.54
CA TYR A 8 18.57 39.07 -24.44
C TYR A 8 17.06 38.83 -24.59
N TYR A 9 16.46 39.20 -25.73
CA TYR A 9 15.02 39.00 -25.94
C TYR A 9 14.63 37.53 -26.08
N LYS A 10 15.51 36.67 -26.61
CA LYS A 10 15.27 35.21 -26.65
C LYS A 10 15.18 34.64 -25.24
N ARG A 11 16.09 35.05 -24.34
CA ARG A 11 16.05 34.67 -22.92
C ARG A 11 14.75 35.12 -22.26
N ASN A 12 14.38 36.39 -22.39
CA ASN A 12 13.16 36.92 -21.76
C ASN A 12 11.89 36.20 -22.24
N ARG A 13 11.80 35.88 -23.55
CA ARG A 13 10.67 35.10 -24.09
C ARG A 13 10.62 33.68 -23.53
N ALA A 14 11.77 33.01 -23.44
CA ALA A 14 11.85 31.68 -22.87
C ALA A 14 11.49 31.67 -21.38
N ASP A 15 11.92 32.67 -20.61
CA ASP A 15 11.61 32.79 -19.19
C ASP A 15 10.13 33.08 -18.94
N ALA A 16 9.50 33.93 -19.77
CA ALA A 16 8.05 34.15 -19.72
C ALA A 16 7.26 32.85 -19.99
N ALA A 17 7.65 32.09 -21.02
CA ALA A 17 7.01 30.81 -21.34
C ALA A 17 7.17 29.78 -20.21
N ARG A 18 8.36 29.70 -19.60
CA ARG A 18 8.63 28.84 -18.44
C ARG A 18 7.75 29.21 -17.25
N LEU A 19 7.58 30.50 -16.98
CA LEU A 19 6.79 30.97 -15.85
C LEU A 19 5.31 30.58 -16.00
N ILE A 20 4.76 30.65 -17.22
CA ILE A 20 3.41 30.18 -17.53
C ILE A 20 3.30 28.66 -17.32
N LEU A 21 4.26 27.89 -17.81
CA LEU A 21 4.30 26.43 -17.62
C LEU A 21 4.34 26.07 -16.12
N ASP A 22 5.22 26.72 -15.36
CA ASP A 22 5.38 26.49 -13.92
C ASP A 22 4.07 26.80 -13.16
N GLN A 23 3.33 27.83 -13.57
CA GLN A 23 2.02 28.15 -13.00
C GLN A 23 0.99 27.06 -13.27
N LYS A 24 0.90 26.56 -14.51
CA LYS A 24 -0.01 25.46 -14.86
C LYS A 24 0.32 24.17 -14.09
N VAL A 25 1.61 23.85 -13.96
CA VAL A 25 2.07 22.69 -13.17
C VAL A 25 1.71 22.85 -11.69
N ALA A 26 1.90 24.04 -11.12
CA ALA A 26 1.54 24.30 -9.74
C ALA A 26 0.03 24.14 -9.51
N ALA A 27 -0.80 24.66 -10.41
CA ALA A 27 -2.26 24.52 -10.34
C ALA A 27 -2.69 23.05 -10.40
N PHE A 28 -2.10 22.26 -11.32
CA PHE A 28 -2.34 20.82 -11.40
C PHE A 28 -2.00 20.10 -10.09
N VAL A 29 -0.83 20.39 -9.52
CA VAL A 29 -0.38 19.76 -8.26
C VAL A 29 -1.31 20.13 -7.11
N GLN A 30 -1.72 21.39 -7.01
CA GLN A 30 -2.69 21.85 -6.00
C GLN A 30 -4.02 21.11 -6.14
N GLN A 31 -4.57 21.01 -7.36
CA GLN A 31 -5.81 20.28 -7.62
C GLN A 31 -5.73 18.82 -7.19
N LYS A 32 -4.63 18.11 -7.50
CA LYS A 32 -4.45 16.73 -7.04
C LYS A 32 -4.34 16.64 -5.53
N ARG A 33 -3.71 17.61 -4.88
CA ARG A 33 -3.52 17.63 -3.43
C ARG A 33 -4.74 18.07 -2.64
N LEU A 34 -5.74 18.69 -3.27
CA LEU A 34 -7.06 18.85 -2.62
C LEU A 34 -7.67 17.49 -2.26
N ARG A 35 -7.49 16.48 -3.12
CA ARG A 35 -7.95 15.10 -2.86
C ARG A 35 -6.94 14.29 -2.06
N GLN A 36 -5.65 14.46 -2.33
CA GLN A 36 -4.57 13.69 -1.71
C GLN A 36 -3.46 14.62 -1.20
N PRO A 37 -3.61 15.24 0.00
CA PRO A 37 -2.72 16.31 0.47
C PRO A 37 -1.23 15.95 0.54
N ARG A 38 -0.93 14.66 0.77
CA ARG A 38 0.45 14.15 0.91
C ARG A 38 0.98 13.47 -0.35
N LEU A 39 0.35 13.67 -1.50
CA LEU A 39 0.78 13.06 -2.76
C LEU A 39 2.19 13.51 -3.12
N GLY A 40 3.10 12.52 -3.20
CA GLY A 40 4.53 12.75 -3.42
C GLY A 40 4.87 13.15 -4.85
N THR A 41 5.98 13.89 -5.00
CA THR A 41 6.43 14.45 -6.29
C THR A 41 6.65 13.41 -7.38
N ARG A 42 7.18 12.21 -7.06
CA ARG A 42 7.37 11.14 -8.04
C ARG A 42 6.04 10.63 -8.61
N LYS A 43 5.02 10.49 -7.76
CA LYS A 43 3.68 10.08 -8.21
C LYS A 43 3.00 11.19 -9.00
N LEU A 44 3.19 12.45 -8.62
CA LEU A 44 2.73 13.61 -9.40
C LEU A 44 3.36 13.64 -10.80
N HIS A 45 4.66 13.36 -10.92
CA HIS A 45 5.33 13.24 -12.22
C HIS A 45 4.72 12.14 -13.09
N TYR A 46 4.49 10.95 -12.51
CA TYR A 46 3.78 9.87 -13.22
C TYR A 46 2.38 10.32 -13.69
N LEU A 47 1.61 11.00 -12.82
CA LEU A 47 0.27 11.48 -13.17
C LEU A 47 0.29 12.56 -14.27
N LEU A 48 1.31 13.42 -14.30
CA LEU A 48 1.53 14.38 -15.38
C LEU A 48 1.79 13.64 -16.70
N GLN A 49 2.63 12.60 -16.69
CA GLN A 49 2.93 11.80 -17.88
C GLN A 49 1.70 11.03 -18.40
N CYS A 50 0.79 10.62 -17.52
CA CYS A 50 -0.47 9.99 -17.91
C CYS A 50 -1.51 10.96 -18.49
N GLN A 51 -1.23 12.27 -18.54
CA GLN A 51 -2.14 13.29 -19.05
C GLN A 51 -1.50 14.08 -20.20
N PRO A 52 -1.27 13.43 -21.36
CA PRO A 52 -0.62 14.07 -22.51
C PRO A 52 -1.38 15.29 -23.04
N LEU A 53 -2.70 15.33 -22.85
CA LEU A 53 -3.59 16.43 -23.25
C LEU A 53 -3.30 17.77 -22.57
N LEU A 54 -2.57 17.79 -21.45
CA LEU A 54 -2.27 19.03 -20.72
C LEU A 54 -1.03 19.77 -21.24
N GLU A 55 -0.26 19.16 -22.16
CA GLU A 55 1.02 19.71 -22.69
C GLU A 55 2.03 20.12 -21.58
N LEU A 56 1.86 19.60 -20.36
CA LEU A 56 2.73 19.88 -19.21
C LEU A 56 3.93 18.94 -19.21
N GLN A 57 4.79 19.06 -20.21
CA GLN A 57 6.01 18.26 -20.29
C GLN A 57 7.08 18.85 -19.36
N VAL A 58 7.20 18.26 -18.17
CA VAL A 58 8.20 18.66 -17.18
C VAL A 58 8.94 17.43 -16.69
N GLY A 59 10.27 17.45 -16.85
CA GLY A 59 11.14 16.40 -16.31
C GLY A 59 11.12 16.38 -14.78
N ARG A 60 11.39 15.20 -14.21
CA ARG A 60 11.39 14.92 -12.76
C ARG A 60 12.07 16.02 -11.94
N ASP A 61 13.30 16.38 -12.28
CA ASP A 61 14.11 17.29 -11.48
C ASP A 61 13.62 18.73 -11.58
N ARG A 62 13.12 19.13 -12.75
CA ARG A 62 12.46 20.43 -12.93
C ARG A 62 11.18 20.51 -12.11
N LEU A 63 10.38 19.45 -12.04
CA LEU A 63 9.20 19.39 -11.17
C LEU A 63 9.58 19.58 -9.70
N PHE A 64 10.67 18.96 -9.24
CA PHE A 64 11.18 19.19 -7.88
C PHE A 64 11.58 20.65 -7.65
N SER A 65 12.24 21.30 -8.61
CA SER A 65 12.61 22.72 -8.51
C SER A 65 11.38 23.63 -8.44
N ILE A 66 10.40 23.46 -9.34
CA ILE A 66 9.16 24.23 -9.34
C ILE A 66 8.43 24.12 -7.99
N LEU A 67 8.30 22.89 -7.47
CA LEU A 67 7.65 22.67 -6.19
C LEU A 67 8.46 23.24 -5.01
N ARG A 68 9.79 23.23 -5.09
CA ARG A 68 10.64 23.84 -4.06
C ARG A 68 10.49 25.35 -4.03
N GLU A 69 10.60 26.00 -5.18
CA GLU A 69 10.48 27.46 -5.35
C GLU A 69 9.12 27.96 -4.85
N ARG A 70 8.06 27.18 -5.09
CA ARG A 70 6.68 27.52 -4.66
C ARG A 70 6.31 27.00 -3.26
N ARG A 71 7.25 26.43 -2.51
CA ARG A 71 7.01 25.83 -1.18
C ARG A 71 5.92 24.75 -1.18
N LEU A 72 5.78 24.02 -2.28
CA LEU A 72 4.86 22.91 -2.51
C LEU A 72 5.55 21.54 -2.34
N LEU A 73 6.67 21.42 -1.64
CA LEU A 73 7.23 20.11 -1.29
C LEU A 73 6.53 19.55 -0.05
N VAL A 74 6.19 18.26 -0.07
CA VAL A 74 5.63 17.58 1.10
C VAL A 74 6.76 17.22 2.06
N ALA A 75 6.70 17.74 3.29
CA ALA A 75 7.65 17.37 4.33
C ALA A 75 7.49 15.89 4.71
N ARG A 76 8.60 15.17 4.79
CA ARG A 76 8.60 13.78 5.28
C ARG A 76 8.46 13.80 6.80
N LYS A 77 7.27 13.50 7.33
CA LYS A 77 7.10 13.24 8.76
C LYS A 77 7.78 11.90 9.09
N ARG A 78 8.75 11.90 10.00
CA ARG A 78 9.28 10.66 10.58
C ARG A 78 8.19 10.06 11.48
N ALA A 79 7.78 8.82 11.24
CA ALA A 79 6.92 8.09 12.15
C ALA A 79 7.79 7.55 13.29
N TYR A 80 7.57 8.05 14.51
CA TYR A 80 8.28 7.59 15.72
C TYR A 80 7.58 6.40 16.39
N HIS A 81 6.30 6.17 16.09
CA HIS A 81 5.55 5.04 16.65
C HIS A 81 5.91 3.74 15.91
N LYS A 82 6.61 2.86 16.62
CA LYS A 82 6.72 1.45 16.24
C LYS A 82 5.38 0.79 16.57
N THR A 83 4.54 0.63 15.55
CA THR A 83 3.24 -0.05 15.65
C THR A 83 3.38 -1.57 15.65
N THR A 84 4.58 -2.12 15.79
CA THR A 84 4.83 -3.55 15.68
C THR A 84 5.92 -3.97 16.65
N ASP A 85 5.59 -4.87 17.58
CA ASP A 85 6.58 -5.53 18.42
C ASP A 85 7.15 -6.77 17.71
N SER A 86 8.22 -6.55 16.97
CA SER A 86 8.97 -7.61 16.29
C SER A 86 9.71 -8.58 17.24
N HIS A 87 9.81 -8.27 18.53
CA HIS A 87 10.48 -9.08 19.56
C HIS A 87 9.50 -9.91 20.39
N HIS A 88 8.41 -10.36 19.76
CA HIS A 88 7.46 -11.26 20.40
C HIS A 88 7.99 -12.70 20.50
N ARG A 89 7.51 -13.45 21.50
CA ARG A 89 7.87 -14.86 21.74
C ARG A 89 7.25 -15.88 20.76
N PHE A 90 6.36 -15.45 19.87
CA PHE A 90 5.65 -16.35 18.96
C PHE A 90 6.51 -16.85 17.79
N ARG A 91 6.19 -18.06 17.30
CA ARG A 91 6.86 -18.71 16.16
C ARG A 91 6.74 -17.83 14.90
N ARG A 92 7.86 -17.64 14.20
CA ARG A 92 7.94 -16.83 12.98
C ARG A 92 8.02 -17.76 11.76
N HIS A 93 6.98 -17.74 10.92
CA HIS A 93 7.00 -18.45 9.63
C HIS A 93 7.89 -17.74 8.61
N PRO A 94 8.63 -18.45 7.74
CA PRO A 94 9.46 -17.82 6.71
C PRO A 94 8.62 -16.96 5.77
N ASN A 95 9.16 -15.82 5.35
CA ASN A 95 8.49 -14.97 4.38
C ASN A 95 8.85 -15.46 2.97
N LEU A 96 7.95 -16.25 2.39
CA LEU A 96 8.11 -16.82 1.05
C LEU A 96 8.07 -15.79 -0.08
N LEU A 97 7.70 -14.53 0.18
CA LEU A 97 7.72 -13.47 -0.84
C LEU A 97 9.09 -12.77 -0.94
N LYS A 98 9.99 -13.02 0.01
CA LYS A 98 11.34 -12.44 -0.01
C LYS A 98 12.26 -13.24 -0.94
N PRO A 99 13.26 -12.57 -1.56
CA PRO A 99 14.30 -13.28 -2.30
C PRO A 99 14.97 -14.35 -1.45
N GLY A 100 15.06 -15.57 -1.99
CA GLY A 100 15.58 -16.75 -1.30
C GLY A 100 15.30 -18.02 -2.09
N PRO A 101 15.80 -19.17 -1.63
CA PRO A 101 15.60 -20.46 -2.30
C PRO A 101 14.11 -20.85 -2.40
N ASP A 102 13.32 -20.49 -1.40
CA ASP A 102 11.88 -20.80 -1.33
C ASP A 102 11.00 -19.64 -1.79
N GLN A 103 11.53 -18.73 -2.64
CA GLN A 103 10.78 -17.56 -3.08
C GLN A 103 9.60 -17.96 -3.98
N VAL A 104 8.40 -17.52 -3.59
CA VAL A 104 7.19 -17.63 -4.38
C VAL A 104 6.95 -16.33 -5.13
N VAL A 105 7.01 -16.41 -6.46
CA VAL A 105 6.66 -15.31 -7.35
C VAL A 105 5.35 -15.69 -8.05
N PRO A 106 4.25 -14.94 -7.84
CA PRO A 106 2.98 -15.27 -8.47
C PRO A 106 3.06 -15.02 -9.99
N SER A 107 2.82 -16.06 -10.77
CA SER A 107 2.69 -16.04 -12.23
C SER A 107 1.23 -15.97 -12.72
N GLY A 108 0.26 -16.10 -11.81
CA GLY A 108 -1.16 -15.98 -12.11
C GLY A 108 -2.04 -15.70 -10.88
N PRO A 109 -3.35 -15.45 -11.09
CA PRO A 109 -4.30 -15.25 -10.01
C PRO A 109 -4.43 -16.48 -9.10
N GLU A 110 -4.87 -16.26 -7.87
CA GLU A 110 -5.14 -17.26 -6.83
C GLU A 110 -3.93 -18.12 -6.41
N GLN A 111 -2.71 -17.61 -6.61
CA GLN A 111 -1.46 -18.25 -6.15
C GLN A 111 -0.90 -17.61 -4.87
N VAL A 112 -1.06 -16.30 -4.71
CA VAL A 112 -0.59 -15.54 -3.55
C VAL A 112 -1.65 -14.53 -3.15
N TRP A 113 -2.15 -14.64 -1.91
CA TRP A 113 -3.05 -13.66 -1.31
C TRP A 113 -2.33 -12.92 -0.18
N VAL A 114 -2.47 -11.60 -0.18
CA VAL A 114 -1.91 -10.72 0.85
C VAL A 114 -3.04 -10.16 1.70
N ALA A 115 -2.92 -10.33 3.02
CA ALA A 115 -3.80 -9.70 3.99
C ALA A 115 -3.24 -8.34 4.42
N ASP A 116 -4.12 -7.37 4.53
CA ASP A 116 -3.85 -6.05 5.12
C ASP A 116 -4.99 -5.66 6.07
N ILE A 117 -4.69 -4.81 7.05
CA ILE A 117 -5.70 -4.22 7.94
C ILE A 117 -5.53 -2.71 7.89
N THR A 118 -6.61 -2.01 7.57
CA THR A 118 -6.64 -0.55 7.56
C THR A 118 -7.72 0.00 8.48
N TYR A 119 -7.54 1.25 8.91
CA TYR A 119 -8.46 1.94 9.82
C TYR A 119 -9.37 2.84 9.01
N LEU A 120 -10.66 2.77 9.30
CA LEU A 120 -11.70 3.60 8.73
C LEU A 120 -12.19 4.57 9.81
N PRO A 121 -11.94 5.88 9.70
CA PRO A 121 -12.52 6.85 10.62
C PRO A 121 -14.03 6.93 10.38
N THR A 122 -14.81 6.82 11.45
CA THR A 122 -16.28 6.97 11.45
C THR A 122 -16.67 8.13 12.38
N GLN A 123 -17.96 8.51 12.38
CA GLN A 123 -18.46 9.55 13.30
C GLN A 123 -18.45 9.10 14.77
N GLU A 124 -18.55 7.79 15.00
CA GLU A 124 -18.66 7.17 16.33
C GLU A 124 -17.32 6.60 16.83
N GLY A 125 -16.26 6.67 16.03
CA GLY A 125 -14.94 6.14 16.40
C GLY A 125 -14.13 5.67 15.20
N VAL A 126 -13.44 4.53 15.36
CA VAL A 126 -12.62 3.92 14.31
C VAL A 126 -13.11 2.52 14.07
N ALA A 127 -13.53 2.24 12.85
CA ALA A 127 -13.75 0.88 12.37
C ALA A 127 -12.46 0.34 11.73
N TYR A 128 -12.36 -0.97 11.65
CA TYR A 128 -11.22 -1.67 11.07
C TYR A 128 -11.70 -2.45 9.85
N LEU A 129 -10.93 -2.38 8.77
CA LEU A 129 -11.19 -3.07 7.53
C LEU A 129 -10.06 -4.06 7.29
N SER A 130 -10.39 -5.35 7.41
CA SER A 130 -9.52 -6.45 7.01
C SER A 130 -9.72 -6.74 5.53
N LEU A 131 -8.63 -6.73 4.78
CA LEU A 131 -8.59 -6.94 3.33
C LEU A 131 -7.79 -8.18 2.99
N VAL A 132 -8.24 -8.94 2.00
CA VAL A 132 -7.45 -9.98 1.35
C VAL A 132 -7.41 -9.66 -0.14
N THR A 133 -6.20 -9.46 -0.65
CA THR A 133 -5.93 -9.04 -2.02
C THR A 133 -5.10 -10.09 -2.73
N ASP A 134 -5.47 -10.41 -3.96
CA ASP A 134 -4.66 -11.25 -4.83
C ASP A 134 -3.42 -10.50 -5.34
N ALA A 135 -2.23 -11.05 -5.11
CA ALA A 135 -0.97 -10.34 -5.39
C ALA A 135 -0.71 -10.14 -6.89
N PHE A 136 -1.22 -11.05 -7.74
CA PHE A 136 -1.06 -11.00 -9.19
C PHE A 136 -2.06 -10.03 -9.82
N SER A 137 -3.35 -10.30 -9.65
CA SER A 137 -4.45 -9.56 -10.28
C SER A 137 -4.79 -8.23 -9.58
N ARG A 138 -4.30 -8.03 -8.34
CA ARG A 138 -4.68 -6.90 -7.46
C ARG A 138 -6.16 -6.86 -7.08
N LYS A 139 -6.92 -7.92 -7.39
CA LYS A 139 -8.33 -8.04 -7.02
C LYS A 139 -8.45 -8.19 -5.51
N MET A 140 -9.36 -7.42 -4.90
CA MET A 140 -9.83 -7.71 -3.54
C MET A 140 -10.70 -8.97 -3.58
N VAL A 141 -10.18 -10.06 -3.04
CA VAL A 141 -10.85 -11.37 -3.03
C VAL A 141 -11.69 -11.59 -1.78
N GLY A 142 -11.41 -10.86 -0.70
CA GLY A 142 -12.24 -10.86 0.50
C GLY A 142 -12.03 -9.60 1.32
N TYR A 143 -13.06 -9.23 2.07
CA TYR A 143 -13.00 -8.10 2.99
C TYR A 143 -14.00 -8.28 4.15
N HIS A 144 -13.71 -7.64 5.27
CA HIS A 144 -14.61 -7.56 6.41
C HIS A 144 -14.35 -6.27 7.21
N VAL A 145 -15.44 -5.56 7.55
CA VAL A 145 -15.41 -4.37 8.41
C VAL A 145 -15.84 -4.80 9.81
N HIS A 146 -15.13 -4.34 10.83
CA HIS A 146 -15.36 -4.70 12.23
C HIS A 146 -14.95 -3.58 13.18
N GLU A 147 -15.43 -3.63 14.41
CA GLU A 147 -15.22 -2.56 15.42
C GLU A 147 -13.98 -2.78 16.30
N SER A 148 -13.34 -3.95 16.22
CA SER A 148 -12.23 -4.31 17.10
C SER A 148 -11.22 -5.24 16.43
N LEU A 149 -9.93 -5.07 16.73
CA LEU A 149 -8.83 -5.91 16.23
C LEU A 149 -8.82 -7.36 16.75
N HIS A 150 -9.95 -7.89 17.22
CA HIS A 150 -10.04 -9.28 17.65
C HIS A 150 -9.77 -10.23 16.47
N THR A 151 -9.02 -11.29 16.76
CA THR A 151 -8.53 -12.23 15.74
C THR A 151 -9.64 -12.82 14.87
N GLU A 152 -10.77 -13.17 15.48
CA GLU A 152 -11.90 -13.80 14.80
C GLU A 152 -12.45 -12.90 13.69
N SER A 153 -12.52 -11.60 13.94
CA SER A 153 -12.92 -10.58 12.98
C SER A 153 -11.95 -10.50 11.80
N VAL A 154 -10.64 -10.62 12.04
CA VAL A 154 -9.64 -10.57 10.97
C VAL A 154 -9.71 -11.81 10.06
N ALA A 155 -9.92 -12.99 10.65
CA ALA A 155 -10.07 -14.24 9.91
C ALA A 155 -11.32 -14.27 9.00
N GLN A 156 -12.31 -13.40 9.26
CA GLN A 156 -13.55 -13.35 8.47
C GLN A 156 -13.31 -12.94 7.01
N ALA A 157 -12.36 -12.02 6.76
CA ALA A 157 -12.02 -11.59 5.41
C ALA A 157 -11.41 -12.74 4.59
N LEU A 158 -10.54 -13.55 5.22
CA LEU A 158 -9.96 -14.74 4.61
C LEU A 158 -11.02 -15.83 4.37
N ARG A 159 -11.89 -16.10 5.34
CA ARG A 159 -13.01 -17.05 5.17
C ARG A 159 -13.90 -16.65 3.99
N ARG A 160 -14.22 -15.37 3.85
CA ARG A 160 -14.96 -14.84 2.69
C ARG A 160 -14.19 -15.02 1.40
N ALA A 161 -12.88 -14.78 1.37
CA ALA A 161 -12.07 -14.99 0.18
C ALA A 161 -12.05 -16.45 -0.27
N VAL A 162 -11.84 -17.38 0.66
CA VAL A 162 -11.83 -18.83 0.38
C VAL A 162 -13.19 -19.30 -0.15
N LYS A 163 -14.30 -18.80 0.40
CA LYS A 163 -15.66 -19.17 -0.07
C LYS A 163 -15.92 -18.80 -1.53
N HIS A 164 -15.32 -17.71 -2.02
CA HIS A 164 -15.51 -17.24 -3.40
C HIS A 164 -14.36 -17.62 -4.33
N ARG A 165 -13.42 -18.45 -3.84
CA ARG A 165 -12.29 -18.92 -4.62
C ARG A 165 -12.76 -19.82 -5.76
N GLN A 166 -12.18 -19.65 -6.94
CA GLN A 166 -12.56 -20.42 -8.13
C GLN A 166 -11.66 -21.64 -8.37
N THR A 167 -10.41 -21.59 -7.89
CA THR A 167 -9.45 -22.67 -8.08
C THR A 167 -9.20 -23.46 -6.78
N VAL A 168 -8.70 -24.69 -6.94
CA VAL A 168 -8.30 -25.57 -5.83
C VAL A 168 -6.78 -25.72 -5.72
N ARG A 169 -6.01 -24.95 -6.49
CA ARG A 169 -4.54 -25.04 -6.52
C ARG A 169 -3.94 -24.63 -5.17
N PRO A 170 -2.67 -24.98 -4.87
CA PRO A 170 -1.99 -24.42 -3.71
C PRO A 170 -1.96 -22.90 -3.76
N LEU A 171 -2.21 -22.27 -2.61
CA LEU A 171 -2.26 -20.82 -2.43
C LEU A 171 -1.43 -20.44 -1.22
N VAL A 172 -0.56 -19.45 -1.38
CA VAL A 172 0.18 -18.84 -0.27
C VAL A 172 -0.62 -17.68 0.28
N HIS A 173 -1.01 -17.77 1.55
CA HIS A 173 -1.53 -16.62 2.28
C HIS A 173 -0.40 -15.89 3.03
N HIS A 174 -0.24 -14.60 2.75
CA HIS A 174 0.73 -13.72 3.40
C HIS A 174 0.02 -12.68 4.25
N SER A 175 0.31 -12.62 5.55
CA SER A 175 -0.17 -11.59 6.46
C SER A 175 1.02 -10.92 7.14
N ASP A 176 1.02 -9.59 7.18
CA ASP A 176 2.09 -8.82 7.81
C ASP A 176 2.09 -8.98 9.35
N ARG A 177 3.29 -9.01 9.93
CA ARG A 177 3.56 -9.38 11.33
C ARG A 177 3.23 -8.30 12.38
N GLY A 178 2.12 -7.59 12.26
CA GLY A 178 1.79 -6.48 13.15
C GLY A 178 1.25 -6.90 14.52
N SER A 179 2.10 -7.19 15.52
CA SER A 179 1.70 -7.10 16.94
C SER A 179 1.59 -5.62 17.30
N GLN A 180 0.40 -5.05 17.18
CA GLN A 180 0.20 -3.64 17.50
C GLN A 180 0.48 -3.39 18.98
N GLY A 181 1.54 -2.63 19.28
CA GLY A 181 1.91 -2.30 20.65
C GLY A 181 0.81 -1.49 21.33
N GLY A 182 0.07 -2.13 22.24
CA GLY A 182 -1.02 -1.52 23.00
C GLY A 182 -2.15 -2.48 23.42
N PHE A 183 -1.89 -3.78 23.53
CA PHE A 183 -2.90 -4.76 23.92
C PHE A 183 -3.19 -4.73 25.42
N ASN A 184 -4.46 -4.59 25.78
CA ASN A 184 -4.96 -5.20 27.01
C ASN A 184 -5.29 -6.68 26.73
N ARG A 185 -4.94 -7.51 27.71
CA ARG A 185 -4.75 -8.96 27.65
C ARG A 185 -5.99 -9.72 27.14
N SER A 186 -5.80 -10.59 26.13
CA SER A 186 -6.32 -11.98 26.07
C SER A 186 -6.57 -12.55 24.66
N SER A 187 -6.60 -11.76 23.57
CA SER A 187 -7.29 -12.22 22.33
C SER A 187 -6.44 -12.27 21.05
N GLN A 188 -5.22 -12.81 21.10
CA GLN A 188 -4.38 -12.98 19.89
C GLN A 188 -4.20 -14.45 19.50
N HIS A 189 -4.86 -14.85 18.42
CA HIS A 189 -4.44 -15.95 17.56
C HIS A 189 -4.01 -15.33 16.21
N TRP A 190 -3.05 -15.92 15.51
CA TRP A 190 -2.46 -15.32 14.32
C TRP A 190 -3.09 -15.88 13.05
N ILE A 191 -3.25 -15.03 12.03
CA ILE A 191 -3.57 -15.49 10.68
C ILE A 191 -2.34 -16.22 10.12
N VAL A 192 -2.55 -17.51 9.92
CA VAL A 192 -1.58 -18.54 9.57
C VAL A 192 -1.14 -18.38 8.10
N VAL A 193 0.13 -18.64 7.79
CA VAL A 193 0.53 -18.99 6.41
C VAL A 193 -0.09 -20.35 6.13
N GLN A 194 -1.26 -20.36 5.50
CA GLN A 194 -1.99 -21.58 5.18
C GLN A 194 -1.72 -21.93 3.73
N THR A 195 -1.17 -23.12 3.49
CA THR A 195 -1.32 -23.80 2.20
C THR A 195 -2.71 -24.43 2.21
N LEU A 196 -3.60 -23.95 1.36
CA LEU A 196 -4.92 -24.56 1.17
C LEU A 196 -4.77 -25.70 0.14
N ASP A 197 -4.80 -26.95 0.61
CA ASP A 197 -4.86 -28.13 -0.25
C ASP A 197 -6.31 -28.55 -0.53
N THR A 198 -6.47 -29.33 -1.60
CA THR A 198 -7.64 -29.59 -2.45
C THR A 198 -8.92 -30.16 -1.81
N HIS A 199 -9.00 -30.31 -0.50
CA HIS A 199 -10.23 -30.63 0.21
C HIS A 199 -10.38 -29.65 1.35
N SER A 200 -11.58 -29.10 1.54
CA SER A 200 -12.03 -28.03 2.45
C SER A 200 -11.64 -28.17 3.94
N VAL A 201 -10.38 -28.49 4.22
CA VAL A 201 -9.77 -28.75 5.51
C VAL A 201 -8.59 -27.78 5.58
N LEU A 202 -8.72 -26.78 6.45
CA LEU A 202 -7.61 -25.93 6.84
C LEU A 202 -6.52 -26.83 7.42
N ARG A 203 -5.46 -27.14 6.67
CA ARG A 203 -4.33 -27.86 7.24
C ARG A 203 -3.56 -26.90 8.14
N GLN A 204 -3.94 -26.92 9.41
CA GLN A 204 -3.10 -26.48 10.52
C GLN A 204 -1.79 -27.26 10.48
N VAL A 205 -0.73 -26.69 9.92
CA VAL A 205 0.62 -27.18 10.20
C VAL A 205 1.02 -26.67 11.59
N PHE A 206 0.35 -27.20 12.62
CA PHE A 206 0.66 -26.92 14.01
C PHE A 206 1.84 -27.78 14.44
N SER A 207 2.79 -27.16 15.12
CA SER A 207 3.43 -27.81 16.27
C SER A 207 2.98 -26.93 17.44
N SER A 208 2.08 -27.34 18.32
CA SER A 208 1.92 -28.65 18.96
C SER A 208 0.45 -28.91 19.36
N ARG A 209 0.08 -30.19 19.38
CA ARG A 209 -1.20 -30.83 19.79
C ARG A 209 -2.05 -30.05 20.81
N VAL A 210 -3.33 -29.84 20.50
CA VAL A 210 -4.45 -29.91 21.46
C VAL A 210 -5.68 -30.40 20.69
N PHE A 211 -6.24 -31.54 21.10
CA PHE A 211 -7.52 -32.11 20.64
C PHE A 211 -8.68 -31.31 21.24
N PHE A 212 -9.81 -31.18 20.53
CA PHE A 212 -11.14 -31.17 21.16
C PHE A 212 -12.17 -31.77 20.20
N GLU A 213 -12.77 -32.91 20.60
CA GLU A 213 -14.14 -33.33 20.29
C GLU A 213 -15.11 -32.33 20.96
N VAL A 214 -16.31 -32.04 20.46
CA VAL A 214 -17.46 -32.92 20.14
C VAL A 214 -18.15 -32.48 18.85
#